data_AF-A0A645JN29-F1
#
_entry.id   AF-A0A645JN29-F1
#
_cell.length_a   1.000
_cell.length_b   1.000
_cell.length_c   1.000
_cell.angle_alpha   90.00
_cell.angle_beta   90.00
_cell.angle_gamma   90.00
#
_symmetry.space_group_name_H-M   'P 1'
#
loop_
_entity.id
_entity.type
_entity.pdbx_description
1 polymer ?
#
loop_
_entity_poly.entity_id
_entity_poly.type
_entity_poly.pdbx_seq_one_letter_code
_entity_poly.pdbx_strand_id
1 'polypeptide(L)' 'MLCSDGLNDMVEDEEIALALRTLGGNLQLAADHLVQLANDNGGRDNVSVILIKVRDDFAAGRNWWQRVRDMLK' A
#
# COMPACT_ATOMS: atom_id res chain seq x y z
N MET A 1 -1.89 1.42 1.92
CA MET A 1 -3.09 0.69 1.49
C MET A 1 -4.28 1.34 2.16
N LEU A 2 -5.42 1.42 1.47
CA LEU A 2 -6.70 1.81 2.05
C LEU A 2 -7.69 0.67 1.78
N CYS A 3 -8.57 0.37 2.73
CA CYS A 3 -9.60 -0.65 2.60
C CYS A 3 -10.86 -0.25 3.37
N SER A 4 -12.01 -0.85 3.00
CA SER A 4 -13.21 -0.83 3.82
C SER A 4 -13.07 -1.76 5.03
N ASP A 5 -13.96 -1.60 5.99
CA ASP A 5 -14.20 -2.49 7.13
C ASP A 5 -14.49 -3.94 6.70
N GLY A 6 -15.20 -4.10 5.59
CA GLY A 6 -15.44 -5.44 5.01
C GLY A 6 -14.18 -6.26 4.71
N LEU A 7 -13.00 -5.64 4.56
CA LEU A 7 -11.74 -6.38 4.41
C LEU A 7 -11.14 -6.78 5.77
N ASN A 8 -10.88 -5.82 6.66
CA ASN A 8 -10.13 -6.07 7.90
C ASN A 8 -10.96 -6.80 8.96
N ASP A 9 -12.29 -6.82 8.84
CA ASP A 9 -13.14 -7.69 9.65
C ASP A 9 -13.03 -9.19 9.24
N MET A 10 -12.62 -9.46 7.99
CA MET A 10 -12.56 -10.82 7.43
C MET A 10 -11.13 -11.34 7.33
N VAL A 11 -10.13 -10.47 7.23
CA VAL A 11 -8.73 -10.83 6.94
C VAL A 11 -7.82 -10.17 7.97
N GLU A 12 -6.98 -10.98 8.62
CA GLU A 12 -6.04 -10.50 9.62
C GLU A 12 -4.89 -9.71 9.00
N ASP A 13 -4.35 -8.76 9.76
CA ASP A 13 -3.27 -7.86 9.31
C ASP A 13 -2.04 -8.62 8.81
N GLU A 14 -1.70 -9.76 9.42
CA GLU A 14 -0.59 -10.62 8.99
C GLU A 14 -0.81 -11.21 7.59
N GLU A 15 -2.04 -11.60 7.26
CA GLU A 15 -2.39 -12.15 5.96
C GLU A 15 -2.38 -11.06 4.89
N ILE A 16 -2.89 -9.87 5.23
CA ILE A 16 -2.81 -8.69 4.37
C ILE A 16 -1.33 -8.37 4.09
N ALA A 17 -0.50 -8.32 5.12
CA ALA A 17 0.93 -8.04 4.99
C ALA A 17 1.63 -9.09 4.11
N LEU A 18 1.29 -10.38 4.28
CA LEU A 18 1.84 -11.46 3.47
C LEU A 18 1.46 -11.32 2.00
N ALA A 19 0.18 -11.05 1.70
CA ALA A 19 -0.32 -10.82 0.35
C ALA A 19 0.40 -9.64 -0.32
N LEU A 20 0.54 -8.51 0.38
CA LEU A 20 1.23 -7.33 -0.14
C LEU A 20 2.73 -7.58 -0.39
N ARG A 21 3.41 -8.32 0.49
CA ARG A 21 4.83 -8.66 0.31
C ARG A 21 5.04 -9.62 -0.86
N THR A 22 4.16 -10.60 -1.01
CA THR A 22 4.28 -11.65 -2.04
C THR A 22 3.88 -11.14 -3.42
N LEU A 23 2.81 -10.35 -3.49
CA LEU A 23 2.19 -9.91 -4.74
C LEU A 23 2.43 -8.44 -5.07
N GLY A 24 3.11 -7.66 -4.22
CA GLY A 24 3.35 -6.21 -4.41
C GLY A 24 4.12 -5.82 -5.68
N GLY A 25 4.62 -6.79 -6.44
CA GLY A 25 5.08 -6.59 -7.82
C GLY A 25 3.96 -6.26 -8.81
N ASN A 26 2.76 -6.83 -8.60
CA ASN A 26 1.56 -6.65 -9.40
C ASN A 26 0.39 -6.25 -8.49
N LEU A 27 0.11 -4.95 -8.41
CA LEU A 27 -0.92 -4.41 -7.52
C LEU A 27 -2.33 -4.91 -7.84
N GLN A 28 -2.65 -5.15 -9.11
CA GLN A 28 -3.97 -5.66 -9.47
C GLN A 28 -4.17 -7.06 -8.88
N LEU A 29 -3.19 -7.95 -9.09
CA LEU A 29 -3.23 -9.30 -8.55
C LEU A 29 -3.27 -9.30 -7.01
N ALA A 30 -2.52 -8.40 -6.36
CA ALA A 30 -2.57 -8.26 -4.91
C ALA A 30 -3.95 -7.81 -4.41
N ALA A 31 -4.57 -6.83 -5.08
CA ALA A 31 -5.91 -6.36 -4.72
C ALA A 31 -6.97 -7.45 -4.92
N ASP A 32 -6.93 -8.15 -6.06
CA ASP A 32 -7.84 -9.25 -6.36
C ASP A 32 -7.71 -10.38 -5.33
N HIS A 33 -6.47 -10.71 -4.94
CA HIS A 33 -6.23 -11.74 -3.93
C HIS A 33 -6.77 -11.35 -2.54
N LEU A 34 -6.61 -10.08 -2.13
CA LEU A 34 -7.15 -9.59 -0.87
C LEU A 34 -8.69 -9.65 -0.83
N VAL A 35 -9.34 -9.27 -1.93
CA VAL A 35 -10.80 -9.38 -2.06
C VAL A 35 -11.24 -10.84 -2.00
N GLN A 36 -10.51 -11.74 -2.68
CA GLN A 36 -10.80 -13.17 -2.65
C GLN A 36 -10.67 -13.73 -1.24
N LEU A 37 -9.63 -13.35 -0.50
CA LEU A 37 -9.38 -13.81 0.86
C LEU A 37 -10.52 -13.39 1.81
N ALA A 38 -11.00 -12.15 1.70
CA ALA A 38 -12.16 -11.70 2.48
C ALA A 38 -13.45 -12.45 2.11
N ASN A 39 -13.65 -12.77 0.83
CA ASN A 39 -14.78 -13.59 0.39
C ASN A 39 -14.68 -15.02 0.92
N ASP A 40 -13.49 -15.62 0.89
CA ASP A 40 -13.22 -16.97 1.39
C ASP A 40 -13.40 -17.07 2.91
N ASN A 41 -13.10 -15.99 3.64
CA ASN A 41 -13.29 -15.87 5.08
C ASN A 41 -14.74 -15.52 5.49
N GLY A 42 -15.67 -15.47 4.52
CA GLY A 42 -17.11 -15.45 4.77
C GLY A 42 -17.87 -14.38 3.99
N GLY A 43 -17.18 -13.38 3.40
CA GLY A 43 -17.77 -12.43 2.45
C GLY A 43 -19.03 -11.74 2.96
N ARG A 44 -19.06 -11.36 4.24
CA ARG A 44 -20.28 -10.87 4.90
C ARG A 44 -20.64 -9.42 4.60
N ASP A 45 -19.71 -8.68 4.00
CA ASP A 45 -19.86 -7.27 3.67
C ASP A 45 -19.21 -6.93 2.32
N ASN A 46 -19.44 -5.73 1.82
CA ASN A 46 -18.80 -5.20 0.63
C ASN A 46 -17.33 -4.91 0.89
N VAL A 47 -16.48 -5.54 0.09
CA VAL A 47 -15.03 -5.39 0.19
C VAL A 47 -14.55 -4.37 -0.85
N SER A 48 -13.80 -3.36 -0.40
CA SER A 48 -13.14 -2.39 -1.27
C SER A 48 -11.69 -2.18 -0.85
N VAL A 49 -10.76 -2.19 -1.80
CA VAL A 49 -9.32 -2.04 -1.54
C VAL A 49 -8.66 -1.12 -2.56
N ILE A 50 -7.78 -0.23 -2.08
CA ILE A 50 -6.93 0.62 -2.90
C ILE A 50 -5.47 0.40 -2.50
N LEU A 51 -4.67 -0.07 -3.46
CA LEU A 51 -3.23 -0.28 -3.30
C LEU A 51 -2.45 0.83 -4.01
N ILE A 52 -1.45 1.38 -3.31
CA ILE A 52 -0.55 2.39 -3.83
C ILE A 52 0.88 1.88 -3.65
N LYS A 53 1.67 1.91 -4.73
CA LYS A 53 3.10 1.62 -4.70
C LYS A 53 3.89 2.89 -4.89
N VAL A 54 4.71 3.21 -3.91
CA VAL A 54 5.71 4.27 -4.00
C VAL A 54 6.76 3.81 -5.01
N ARG A 55 6.96 4.56 -6.09
CA ARG A 55 7.91 4.21 -7.16
C ARG A 55 9.33 4.64 -6.83
N ASP A 56 9.47 5.82 -6.24
CA ASP A 56 10.72 6.42 -5.81
C ASP A 56 10.48 7.17 -4.50
N ASP A 57 11.52 7.33 -3.69
CA ASP A 57 11.48 8.30 -2.61
C ASP A 57 11.23 9.67 -3.23
N PHE A 58 10.28 10.41 -2.67
CA PHE A 58 10.11 11.81 -3.01
C PHE A 58 11.41 12.51 -2.62
N ALA A 59 12.30 12.70 -3.60
CA ALA A 59 13.46 13.54 -3.45
C ALA A 59 12.92 14.97 -3.32
N ALA A 60 12.49 15.34 -2.12
CA ALA A 60 12.43 16.72 -1.70
C ALA A 60 13.76 17.29 -2.14
N GLY A 61 13.71 18.18 -3.15
CA GLY A 61 14.85 18.55 -3.96
C GLY A 61 16.07 18.68 -3.08
N ARG A 62 17.15 17.99 -3.47
CA ARG A 62 18.45 18.03 -2.81
C ARG A 62 18.98 19.47 -2.89
N ASN A 63 18.39 20.36 -2.09
CA ASN A 63 18.68 21.78 -1.94
C ASN A 63 19.93 22.00 -1.09
N TRP A 64 20.74 20.96 -0.91
CA TRP A 64 22.03 21.07 -0.26
C TRP A 64 22.92 22.08 -0.98
N TRP A 65 22.85 22.17 -2.32
CA TRP A 65 23.52 23.21 -3.10
C TRP A 65 22.95 24.61 -2.88
N GLN A 66 21.65 24.75 -2.59
CA GLN A 66 21.07 26.04 -2.19
C GLN A 66 21.56 26.45 -0.80
N ARG A 67 21.59 25.50 0.16
CA ARG A 67 22.15 25.72 1.50
C ARG A 67 23.63 26.11 1.47
N VAL A 68 24.44 25.47 0.63
CA VAL A 68 25.86 25.83 0.44
C VAL A 68 26.00 27.21 -0.19
N ARG A 69 25.15 27.57 -1.15
CA ARG A 69 25.17 28.89 -1.80
C ARG A 69 24.81 30.01 -0.83
N ASP A 70 23.90 29.77 0.11
CA ASP A 70 23.52 30.75 1.13
C ASP A 70 24.58 30.91 2.24
N MET A 71 25.38 29.87 2.53
CA MET A 71 26.52 29.97 3.45
C MET A 71 27.74 30.71 2.88
N LEU A 72 27.84 30.86 1.56
CA LEU A 72 28.96 31.50 0.86
C LEU A 72 28.68 32.98 0.50
N LYS A 73 27.53 33.52 0.90
CA LYS A 73 27.25 34.96 0.93
C LYS A 73 27.53 35.51 2.33
#